data_AF-A0A9D7UA37-F1
#
_entry.id   AF-A0A9D7UA37-F1
#
_cell.length_a   1.000
_cell.length_b   1.000
_cell.length_c   1.000
_cell.angle_alpha   90.00
_cell.angle_beta   90.00
_cell.angle_gamma   90.00
#
_symmetry.space_group_name_H-M   'P 1'
#
loop_
_entity.id
_entity.type
_entity.pdbx_description
1 polymer ?
#
loop_
_entity_poly.entity_id
_entity_poly.type
_entity_poly.pdbx_seq_one_letter_code
_entity_poly.pdbx_strand_id
1 'polypeptide(L)'
;MRNVKQILIAGLLVVSATALYSFDVSTHWSASGSHPRSYEMGVDTIVTMDGKVVSTIKSIDAKIDGFGTYMSVSLPDKYLGKRIRMSGYLRTKDVSDWSSYWLRVDGGDPIGSLEFDNMHDGKADRSVTGTTDWKKCEIVLDVPQAASRIAFGALLVGTGQIWFLDPTFEVVDATVPTTGISPSEQGGDTTMYVVAIAAGLLIGAGILGWVWAIRSRRRRSATS
;
A
#
# COMPACT_ATOMS: atom_id res chain seq x y z
N MET A 1 -71.05 31.61 16.28
CA MET A 1 -69.71 31.93 16.82
C MET A 1 -68.75 30.83 16.39
N ARG A 2 -67.69 31.19 15.66
CA ARG A 2 -66.62 30.30 15.18
C ARG A 2 -65.84 29.75 16.38
N ASN A 3 -65.54 28.46 16.41
CA ASN A 3 -64.39 27.94 17.16
C ASN A 3 -63.67 26.91 16.29
N VAL A 4 -62.51 27.35 15.81
CA VAL A 4 -61.49 26.60 15.07
C VAL A 4 -60.42 26.17 16.08
N LYS A 5 -59.64 25.13 15.73
CA LYS A 5 -58.34 24.66 16.28
C LYS A 5 -58.49 23.43 17.19
N GLN A 6 -57.78 22.31 17.02
CA GLN A 6 -56.54 22.01 16.29
C GLN A 6 -56.48 20.49 16.03
N ILE A 7 -56.13 20.07 14.81
CA ILE A 7 -55.74 18.68 14.53
C ILE A 7 -54.21 18.62 14.71
N LEU A 8 -53.75 17.91 15.73
CA LEU A 8 -52.34 17.57 15.88
C LEU A 8 -52.05 16.32 15.05
N ILE A 9 -51.45 16.49 13.88
CA ILE A 9 -50.82 15.40 13.14
C ILE A 9 -49.40 15.27 13.70
N ALA A 10 -49.18 14.29 14.57
CA ALA A 10 -47.84 13.92 15.00
C ALA A 10 -47.15 13.20 13.83
N GLY A 11 -46.26 13.90 13.14
CA GLY A 11 -45.39 13.31 12.12
C GLY A 11 -44.37 12.38 12.78
N LEU A 12 -44.42 11.09 12.43
CA LEU A 12 -43.44 10.11 12.85
C LEU A 12 -42.14 10.34 12.06
N LEU A 13 -41.16 11.00 12.67
CA LEU A 13 -39.79 11.07 12.15
C LEU A 13 -39.12 9.70 12.35
N VAL A 14 -39.12 8.88 11.29
CA VAL A 14 -38.26 7.69 11.24
C VAL A 14 -36.84 8.17 10.94
N VAL A 15 -36.06 8.41 11.99
CA VAL A 15 -34.61 8.56 11.86
C VAL A 15 -34.05 7.17 11.61
N SER A 16 -33.84 6.83 10.34
CA SER A 16 -33.11 5.62 9.96
C SER A 16 -31.65 5.83 10.37
N ALA A 17 -31.26 5.21 11.48
CA ALA A 17 -29.85 5.13 11.87
C ALA A 17 -29.16 4.17 10.89
N THR A 18 -28.50 4.72 9.87
CA THR A 18 -27.52 3.98 9.09
C THR A 18 -26.37 3.62 10.02
N ALA A 19 -26.41 2.42 10.59
CA ALA A 19 -25.26 1.82 11.24
C ALA A 19 -24.19 1.62 10.15
N LEU A 20 -23.16 2.45 10.18
CA LEU A 20 -21.91 2.19 9.49
C LEU A 20 -21.30 0.97 10.17
N TYR A 21 -21.59 -0.21 9.66
CA TYR A 21 -20.86 -1.42 10.02
C TYR A 21 -19.45 -1.28 9.44
N SER A 22 -18.54 -0.71 10.24
CA SER A 22 -17.12 -0.97 10.08
C SER A 22 -16.93 -2.44 10.41
N PHE A 23 -17.01 -3.31 9.41
CA PHE A 23 -16.46 -4.65 9.53
C PHE A 23 -14.96 -4.47 9.69
N ASP A 24 -14.50 -4.59 10.92
CA ASP A 24 -13.10 -4.84 11.24
C ASP A 24 -12.77 -6.21 10.66
N VAL A 25 -12.45 -6.25 9.37
CA VAL A 25 -11.63 -7.35 8.84
C VAL A 25 -10.36 -7.23 9.64
N SER A 26 -10.12 -8.15 10.58
CA SER A 26 -8.89 -8.17 11.35
C SER A 26 -7.72 -8.13 10.38
N THR A 27 -7.13 -6.95 10.21
CA THR A 27 -5.98 -6.75 9.35
C THR A 27 -4.81 -7.41 10.05
N HIS A 28 -4.60 -8.68 9.74
CA HIS A 28 -3.43 -9.40 10.23
C HIS A 28 -2.21 -8.87 9.49
N TRP A 29 -1.56 -7.90 10.12
CA TRP A 29 -0.31 -7.38 9.64
C TRP A 29 0.81 -8.41 9.82
N SER A 30 1.69 -8.49 8.82
CA SER A 30 2.74 -9.49 8.70
C SER A 30 4.03 -8.85 8.20
N ALA A 31 5.16 -9.28 8.76
CA ALA A 31 6.49 -8.88 8.31
C ALA A 31 6.91 -9.71 7.09
N SER A 32 7.43 -9.05 6.07
CA SER A 32 7.90 -9.64 4.81
C SER A 32 9.00 -8.77 4.19
N GLY A 33 9.42 -9.11 2.98
CA GLY A 33 10.40 -8.36 2.19
C GLY A 33 11.56 -9.22 1.71
N SER A 34 12.54 -8.60 1.06
CA SER A 34 13.75 -9.32 0.64
C SER A 34 14.70 -9.60 1.80
N HIS A 35 14.69 -8.74 2.83
CA HIS A 35 15.56 -8.83 4.00
C HIS A 35 14.78 -8.59 5.31
N PRO A 36 13.68 -9.30 5.57
CA PRO A 36 12.79 -9.00 6.69
C PRO A 36 13.48 -9.08 8.05
N ARG A 37 14.50 -9.94 8.17
CA ARG A 37 15.28 -10.11 9.40
C ARG A 37 16.22 -8.94 9.72
N SER A 38 16.44 -8.02 8.79
CA SER A 38 17.25 -6.81 9.00
C SER A 38 16.44 -5.64 9.55
N TYR A 39 15.18 -5.87 9.91
CA TYR A 39 14.26 -4.86 10.41
C TYR A 39 13.43 -5.37 11.59
N GLU A 40 13.17 -4.49 12.55
CA GLU A 40 12.09 -4.62 13.52
C GLU A 40 10.80 -4.06 12.89
N MET A 41 9.73 -4.84 12.89
CA MET A 41 8.44 -4.48 12.31
C MET A 41 7.30 -4.81 13.25
N GLY A 42 6.35 -3.89 13.37
CA GLY A 42 5.20 -4.08 14.24
C GLY A 42 4.57 -2.76 14.64
N VAL A 43 3.85 -2.79 15.76
CA VAL A 43 3.23 -1.61 16.36
C VAL A 43 4.23 -0.88 17.24
N ASP A 44 4.32 0.45 17.09
CA ASP A 44 5.02 1.32 18.04
C ASP A 44 4.01 1.83 19.07
N THR A 45 4.22 1.49 20.34
CA THR A 45 3.31 1.88 21.44
C THR A 45 3.69 3.21 22.08
N ILE A 46 4.81 3.81 21.68
CA ILE A 46 5.33 5.07 22.25
C ILE A 46 4.96 6.23 21.32
N VAL A 47 5.19 6.06 20.02
CA VAL A 47 4.84 7.06 19.02
C VAL A 47 3.35 6.94 18.69
N THR A 48 2.65 8.06 18.62
CA THR A 48 1.26 8.12 18.16
C THR A 48 1.10 9.26 17.17
N MET A 49 0.06 9.19 16.35
CA MET A 49 -0.40 10.30 15.53
C MET A 49 -1.85 10.63 15.93
N ASP A 50 -2.05 11.79 16.55
CA ASP A 50 -3.37 12.23 17.05
C ASP A 50 -4.06 11.18 17.95
N GLY A 51 -3.27 10.55 18.83
CA GLY A 51 -3.75 9.49 19.73
C GLY A 51 -3.98 8.13 19.06
N LYS A 52 -3.74 8.00 17.75
CA LYS A 52 -3.78 6.72 17.05
C LYS A 52 -2.45 6.00 17.18
N VAL A 53 -2.54 4.70 17.44
CA VAL A 53 -1.41 3.77 17.39
C VAL A 53 -0.86 3.70 15.96
N VAL A 54 0.46 3.61 15.84
CA VAL A 54 1.15 3.58 14.54
C VAL A 54 1.92 2.28 14.39
N SER A 55 2.10 1.84 13.16
CA SER A 55 3.03 0.77 12.81
C SER A 55 4.41 1.36 12.52
N THR A 56 5.46 0.56 12.67
CA THR A 56 6.86 0.95 12.40
C THR A 56 7.62 -0.12 11.64
N ILE A 57 8.57 0.32 10.83
CA ILE A 57 9.64 -0.51 10.24
C ILE A 57 10.95 0.21 10.57
N LYS A 58 11.84 -0.47 11.30
CA LYS A 58 13.11 0.10 11.77
C LYS A 58 14.25 -0.84 11.42
N SER A 59 15.27 -0.34 10.72
CA SER A 59 16.47 -1.13 10.44
C SER A 59 17.23 -1.45 11.72
N ILE A 60 17.71 -2.70 11.85
CA ILE A 60 18.60 -3.12 12.94
C ILE A 60 20.06 -3.31 12.49
N ASP A 61 20.28 -3.58 11.21
CA ASP A 61 21.61 -3.74 10.64
C ASP A 61 22.19 -2.39 10.19
N ALA A 62 23.51 -2.22 10.31
CA ALA A 62 24.20 -0.99 9.92
C ALA A 62 24.26 -0.76 8.40
N LYS A 63 24.04 -1.80 7.59
CA LYS A 63 24.03 -1.73 6.13
C LYS A 63 23.09 -2.78 5.57
N ILE A 64 22.20 -2.37 4.68
CA ILE A 64 21.19 -3.24 4.06
C ILE A 64 21.14 -2.92 2.55
N ASP A 65 21.27 -3.95 1.69
CA ASP A 65 21.04 -3.86 0.24
C ASP A 65 19.74 -4.63 -0.06
N GLY A 66 18.63 -4.08 0.40
CA GLY A 66 17.35 -4.78 0.48
C GLY A 66 16.27 -3.99 1.23
N PHE A 67 15.14 -4.64 1.45
CA PHE A 67 13.99 -4.00 2.08
C PHE A 67 13.23 -4.92 3.04
N GLY A 68 12.58 -4.27 3.99
CA GLY A 68 11.55 -4.84 4.86
C GLY A 68 10.19 -4.21 4.54
N THR A 69 9.13 -5.00 4.62
CA THR A 69 7.75 -4.50 4.49
C THR A 69 6.86 -5.10 5.56
N TYR A 70 6.04 -4.25 6.18
CA TYR A 70 4.97 -4.67 7.06
C TYR A 70 3.66 -4.49 6.31
N MET A 71 2.92 -5.58 6.14
CA MET A 71 1.84 -5.64 5.16
C MET A 71 0.64 -6.46 5.63
N SER A 72 -0.49 -6.19 5.01
CA SER A 72 -1.75 -6.91 5.21
C SER A 72 -2.35 -7.27 3.85
N VAL A 73 -3.34 -8.15 3.89
CA VAL A 73 -4.10 -8.58 2.71
C VAL A 73 -5.58 -8.57 3.04
N SER A 74 -6.39 -8.12 2.09
CA SER A 74 -7.85 -8.18 2.16
C SER A 74 -8.44 -8.85 0.92
N LEU A 75 -9.68 -9.32 1.06
CA LEU A 75 -10.48 -9.75 -0.07
C LEU A 75 -11.04 -8.53 -0.84
N PRO A 76 -11.19 -8.62 -2.17
CA PRO A 76 -11.54 -7.48 -3.01
C PRO A 76 -13.05 -7.20 -3.07
N ASP A 77 -13.92 -8.00 -2.44
CA ASP A 77 -15.37 -8.11 -2.69
C ASP A 77 -16.07 -6.77 -2.95
N LYS A 78 -15.98 -5.83 -1.99
CA LYS A 78 -16.67 -4.54 -2.09
C LYS A 78 -16.03 -3.55 -3.07
N TYR A 79 -14.84 -3.87 -3.57
CA TYR A 79 -14.04 -3.06 -4.48
C TYR A 79 -13.99 -3.61 -5.91
N LEU A 80 -14.45 -4.84 -6.16
CA LEU A 80 -14.45 -5.43 -7.51
C LEU A 80 -15.12 -4.53 -8.55
N GLY A 81 -14.41 -4.28 -9.65
CA GLY A 81 -14.82 -3.42 -10.76
C GLY A 81 -14.79 -1.92 -10.46
N LYS A 82 -14.14 -1.48 -9.38
CA LYS A 82 -14.09 -0.07 -8.96
C LYS A 82 -12.67 0.48 -8.99
N ARG A 83 -12.56 1.80 -8.99
CA ARG A 83 -11.31 2.50 -8.69
C ARG A 83 -11.25 2.81 -7.20
N ILE A 84 -10.11 2.51 -6.58
CA ILE A 84 -9.89 2.78 -5.16
C ILE A 84 -8.75 3.75 -4.96
N ARG A 85 -8.90 4.65 -3.98
CA ARG A 85 -7.80 5.43 -3.40
C ARG A 85 -7.46 4.85 -2.04
N MET A 86 -6.20 4.46 -1.88
CA MET A 86 -5.59 4.15 -0.60
C MET A 86 -4.90 5.41 -0.08
N SER A 87 -5.23 5.85 1.13
CA SER A 87 -4.66 7.05 1.77
C SER A 87 -4.12 6.72 3.16
N GLY A 88 -2.92 7.19 3.47
CA GLY A 88 -2.28 7.02 4.77
C GLY A 88 -1.31 8.15 5.09
N TYR A 89 -0.75 8.11 6.30
CA TYR A 89 0.29 9.05 6.73
C TYR A 89 1.58 8.28 7.00
N LEU A 90 2.71 8.82 6.55
CA LEU A 90 4.04 8.23 6.69
C LEU A 90 4.97 9.28 7.29
N ARG A 91 5.75 8.89 8.29
CA ARG A 91 6.81 9.70 8.89
C ARG A 91 8.11 8.94 8.78
N THR A 92 9.22 9.64 8.54
CA THR A 92 10.54 9.01 8.36
C THR A 92 11.59 9.61 9.27
N LYS A 93 12.56 8.80 9.68
CA LYS A 93 13.78 9.22 10.35
C LYS A 93 14.97 8.52 9.71
N ASP A 94 15.92 9.31 9.23
CA ASP A 94 17.22 8.88 8.72
C ASP A 94 17.13 7.78 7.65
N VAL A 95 16.10 7.83 6.80
CA VAL A 95 15.92 6.87 5.70
C VAL A 95 17.02 7.08 4.65
N SER A 96 17.89 6.08 4.49
CA SER A 96 19.11 6.19 3.69
C SER A 96 18.88 6.02 2.18
N ASP A 97 17.87 5.24 1.82
CA ASP A 97 17.52 4.98 0.42
C ASP A 97 16.10 5.52 0.17
N TRP A 98 15.06 4.70 0.35
CA TRP A 98 13.68 5.17 0.22
C TRP A 98 12.69 4.36 1.04
N SER A 99 11.51 4.95 1.23
CA SER A 99 10.37 4.33 1.89
C SER A 99 9.07 4.80 1.24
N SER A 100 8.02 4.00 1.39
CA SER A 100 6.71 4.34 0.84
C SER A 100 5.61 3.45 1.39
N TYR A 101 4.36 3.81 1.06
CA TYR A 101 3.30 2.83 0.95
C TYR A 101 3.35 2.11 -0.40
N TRP A 102 2.74 0.94 -0.45
CA TRP A 102 2.49 0.22 -1.69
C TRP A 102 1.11 -0.43 -1.67
N LEU A 103 0.55 -0.62 -2.87
CA LEU A 103 -0.73 -1.29 -3.11
C LEU A 103 -0.58 -2.21 -4.32
N ARG A 104 -1.12 -3.42 -4.21
CA ARG A 104 -1.17 -4.40 -5.27
C ARG A 104 -2.56 -5.03 -5.33
N VAL A 105 -3.08 -5.17 -6.54
CA VAL A 105 -4.28 -5.95 -6.82
C VAL A 105 -3.82 -7.22 -7.55
N ASP A 106 -4.06 -8.37 -6.94
CA ASP A 106 -3.68 -9.67 -7.49
C ASP A 106 -4.90 -10.33 -8.15
N GLY A 107 -4.70 -11.02 -9.28
CA GLY A 107 -5.66 -11.91 -9.91
C GLY A 107 -5.61 -13.34 -9.34
N GLY A 108 -6.48 -14.23 -9.81
CA GLY A 108 -6.36 -15.67 -9.50
C GLY A 108 -5.12 -16.29 -10.15
N ASP A 109 -4.60 -17.39 -9.62
CA ASP A 109 -3.53 -18.17 -10.29
C ASP A 109 -4.00 -18.62 -11.70
N PRO A 110 -3.22 -18.41 -12.78
CA PRO A 110 -1.83 -17.94 -12.88
C PRO A 110 -1.66 -16.45 -13.26
N ILE A 111 -2.71 -15.65 -13.14
CA ILE A 111 -2.78 -14.25 -13.62
C ILE A 111 -1.73 -13.36 -12.92
N GLY A 112 -1.42 -13.62 -11.65
CA GLY A 112 -0.44 -12.84 -10.90
C GLY A 112 -0.95 -11.43 -10.59
N SER A 113 -0.05 -10.43 -10.57
CA SER A 113 -0.39 -9.03 -10.26
C SER A 113 -1.15 -8.38 -11.42
N LEU A 114 -2.33 -7.82 -11.14
CA LEU A 114 -3.14 -7.06 -12.09
C LEU A 114 -2.82 -5.56 -12.07
N GLU A 115 -2.65 -5.00 -10.88
CA GLU A 115 -2.32 -3.58 -10.70
C GLU A 115 -1.29 -3.43 -9.58
N PHE A 116 -0.36 -2.50 -9.72
CA PHE A 116 0.69 -2.26 -8.73
C PHE A 116 1.17 -0.81 -8.71
N ASP A 117 1.46 -0.35 -7.50
CA ASP A 117 2.12 0.94 -7.24
C ASP A 117 2.83 0.87 -5.89
N ASN A 118 4.11 1.25 -5.85
CA ASN A 118 4.92 1.35 -4.63
C ASN A 118 5.41 2.77 -4.35
N MET A 119 4.82 3.78 -5.01
CA MET A 119 5.21 5.19 -4.99
C MET A 119 6.64 5.48 -5.47
N HIS A 120 7.49 4.50 -5.76
CA HIS A 120 8.86 4.72 -6.21
C HIS A 120 8.97 4.47 -7.72
N ASP A 121 8.50 3.29 -8.13
CA ASP A 121 8.41 2.84 -9.51
C ASP A 121 6.99 3.11 -10.01
N GLY A 122 6.84 3.97 -11.01
CA GLY A 122 5.52 4.34 -11.52
C GLY A 122 5.56 5.53 -12.46
N LYS A 123 4.40 6.19 -12.61
CA LYS A 123 4.25 7.41 -13.43
C LYS A 123 5.12 8.57 -12.91
N ALA A 124 5.42 8.57 -11.62
CA ALA A 124 6.31 9.52 -10.95
C ALA A 124 6.86 8.92 -9.66
N ASP A 125 8.10 9.27 -9.32
CA ASP A 125 8.68 8.98 -8.01
C ASP A 125 8.07 9.91 -6.94
N ARG A 126 7.40 9.28 -5.97
CA ARG A 126 6.70 9.87 -4.83
C ARG A 126 7.20 9.27 -3.51
N SER A 127 8.32 8.55 -3.55
CA SER A 127 8.94 7.96 -2.36
C SER A 127 9.30 9.01 -1.31
N VAL A 128 9.47 8.57 -0.06
CA VAL A 128 9.82 9.41 1.08
C VAL A 128 11.18 8.99 1.60
N THR A 129 12.10 9.95 1.69
CA THR A 129 13.52 9.74 2.02
C THR A 129 13.96 10.66 3.16
N GLY A 130 15.12 10.37 3.77
CA GLY A 130 15.67 11.17 4.86
C GLY A 130 14.75 11.24 6.09
N THR A 131 14.75 12.40 6.75
CA THR A 131 13.93 12.68 7.93
C THR A 131 12.81 13.64 7.58
N THR A 132 11.58 13.23 7.86
CA THR A 132 10.37 14.01 7.56
C THR A 132 9.40 13.95 8.74
N ASP A 133 8.53 14.96 8.84
CA ASP A 133 7.33 14.84 9.68
C ASP A 133 6.25 14.05 8.93
N TRP A 134 5.11 13.80 9.57
CA TRP A 134 3.97 13.11 8.99
C TRP A 134 3.55 13.71 7.64
N LYS A 135 3.69 12.91 6.59
CA LYS A 135 3.32 13.23 5.21
C LYS A 135 2.14 12.36 4.79
N LYS A 136 1.11 12.98 4.22
CA LYS A 136 0.01 12.24 3.59
C LYS A 136 0.51 11.60 2.29
N CYS A 137 0.19 10.32 2.10
CA CYS A 137 0.53 9.54 0.92
C CYS A 137 -0.73 8.90 0.35
N GLU A 138 -0.83 8.85 -0.97
CA GLU A 138 -2.01 8.35 -1.68
C GLU A 138 -1.59 7.47 -2.87
N ILE A 139 -2.31 6.38 -3.07
CA ILE A 139 -2.19 5.49 -4.23
C ILE A 139 -3.59 5.25 -4.80
N VAL A 140 -3.74 5.37 -6.12
CA VAL A 140 -5.01 5.15 -6.83
C VAL A 140 -4.82 4.04 -7.86
N LEU A 141 -5.53 2.92 -7.67
CA LEU A 141 -5.52 1.78 -8.58
C LEU A 141 -6.95 1.37 -8.95
N ASP A 142 -7.09 0.77 -10.13
CA ASP A 142 -8.29 0.04 -10.48
C ASP A 142 -8.29 -1.34 -9.80
N VAL A 143 -9.48 -1.87 -9.51
CA VAL A 143 -9.66 -3.23 -8.99
C VAL A 143 -10.46 -4.00 -10.03
N PRO A 144 -9.80 -4.72 -10.96
CA PRO A 144 -10.50 -5.44 -12.01
C PRO A 144 -11.44 -6.50 -11.44
N GLN A 145 -12.47 -6.89 -12.21
CA GLN A 145 -13.40 -7.97 -11.81
C GLN A 145 -12.70 -9.32 -11.58
N ALA A 146 -11.54 -9.52 -12.20
CA ALA A 146 -10.71 -10.72 -12.03
C ALA A 146 -9.83 -10.69 -10.76
N ALA A 147 -9.91 -9.63 -9.94
CA ALA A 147 -9.12 -9.54 -8.72
C ALA A 147 -9.52 -10.63 -7.73
N SER A 148 -8.52 -11.29 -7.14
CA SER A 148 -8.66 -12.29 -6.10
C SER A 148 -8.29 -11.74 -4.73
N ARG A 149 -7.35 -10.79 -4.66
CA ARG A 149 -6.79 -10.24 -3.41
C ARG A 149 -6.32 -8.80 -3.60
N ILE A 150 -6.36 -8.03 -2.52
CA ILE A 150 -5.72 -6.71 -2.42
C ILE A 150 -4.65 -6.81 -1.33
N ALA A 151 -3.39 -6.59 -1.71
CA ALA A 151 -2.25 -6.60 -0.80
C ALA A 151 -1.68 -5.18 -0.67
N PHE A 152 -1.37 -4.76 0.55
CA PHE A 152 -0.92 -3.40 0.82
C PHE A 152 -0.04 -3.34 2.06
N GLY A 153 0.76 -2.29 2.15
CA GLY A 153 1.57 -2.04 3.33
C GLY A 153 2.49 -0.84 3.16
N ALA A 154 3.45 -0.75 4.06
CA ALA A 154 4.58 0.17 3.94
C ALA A 154 5.88 -0.61 3.82
N LEU A 155 6.89 -0.01 3.21
CA LEU A 155 8.21 -0.61 3.06
C LEU A 155 9.32 0.40 3.39
N LEU A 156 10.45 -0.12 3.85
CA LEU A 156 11.69 0.60 4.03
C LEU A 156 12.82 -0.12 3.28
N VAL A 157 13.47 0.60 2.38
CA VAL A 157 14.68 0.16 1.66
C VAL A 157 15.90 0.82 2.29
N GLY A 158 16.94 0.02 2.54
CA GLY A 158 18.13 0.48 3.25
C GLY A 158 17.87 0.68 4.74
N THR A 159 18.63 1.59 5.37
CA THR A 159 18.57 1.86 6.81
C THR A 159 17.66 3.04 7.13
N GLY A 160 17.21 3.13 8.38
CA GLY A 160 16.38 4.21 8.90
C GLY A 160 15.21 3.68 9.72
N GLN A 161 14.24 4.55 9.97
CA GLN A 161 12.98 4.17 10.59
C GLN A 161 11.82 4.89 9.92
N ILE A 162 10.71 4.18 9.75
CA ILE A 162 9.45 4.77 9.37
C ILE A 162 8.36 4.47 10.39
N TRP A 163 7.40 5.38 10.48
CA TRP A 163 6.13 5.16 11.17
C TRP A 163 4.99 5.46 10.22
N PHE A 164 3.92 4.69 10.32
CA PHE A 164 2.81 4.82 9.41
C PHE A 164 1.48 4.42 10.08
N LEU A 165 0.40 5.03 9.61
CA LEU A 165 -0.96 4.64 10.01
C LEU A 165 -1.49 3.53 9.11
N ASP A 166 -2.40 2.73 9.63
CA ASP A 166 -3.17 1.82 8.79
C ASP A 166 -3.86 2.62 7.67
N PRO A 167 -3.65 2.24 6.39
CA PRO A 167 -4.20 3.01 5.30
C PRO A 167 -5.71 2.85 5.23
N THR A 168 -6.37 3.93 4.81
CA THR A 168 -7.81 3.96 4.55
C THR A 168 -8.07 3.78 3.07
N PHE A 169 -9.21 3.18 2.74
CA PHE A 169 -9.60 2.89 1.35
C PHE A 169 -10.96 3.51 1.03
N GLU A 170 -11.02 4.28 -0.05
CA GLU A 170 -12.25 4.87 -0.57
C GLU A 170 -12.44 4.51 -2.04
N VAL A 171 -13.70 4.37 -2.46
CA VAL A 171 -14.05 4.25 -3.89
C VAL A 171 -14.07 5.64 -4.50
N VAL A 172 -13.39 5.81 -5.63
CA VAL A 172 -13.35 7.08 -6.36
C VAL A 172 -13.88 6.91 -7.77
N ASP A 173 -14.31 8.02 -8.37
CA ASP A 173 -14.77 8.04 -9.75
C ASP A 173 -13.60 7.93 -10.75
N ALA A 174 -13.91 7.49 -11.98
CA ALA A 174 -12.93 7.32 -13.07
C ALA A 174 -12.23 8.62 -13.49
N THR A 175 -12.78 9.78 -13.14
CA THR A 175 -12.15 11.10 -13.31
C THR A 175 -10.89 11.29 -12.47
N VAL A 176 -10.71 10.52 -11.38
CA VAL A 176 -9.47 10.51 -10.60
C VAL A 176 -8.43 9.64 -11.32
N PRO A 177 -7.26 10.17 -11.72
CA PRO A 177 -6.26 9.39 -12.44
C PRO A 177 -5.62 8.31 -11.56
N THR A 178 -5.31 7.15 -12.16
CA THR A 178 -4.50 6.12 -11.50
C THR A 178 -3.06 6.57 -11.35
N THR A 179 -2.44 6.18 -10.24
CA THR A 179 -1.04 6.50 -9.94
C THR A 179 -0.07 5.39 -10.33
N GLY A 180 -0.54 4.14 -10.34
CA GLY A 180 0.20 2.97 -10.78
C GLY A 180 0.32 2.86 -12.31
N ILE A 181 1.04 1.83 -12.75
CA ILE A 181 1.16 1.46 -14.16
C ILE A 181 0.56 0.07 -14.35
N SER A 182 -0.49 -0.02 -15.16
CA SER A 182 -1.09 -1.32 -15.50
C SER A 182 -0.12 -2.15 -16.36
N PRO A 183 -0.18 -3.50 -16.33
CA PRO A 183 0.65 -4.35 -17.18
C PRO A 183 0.56 -4.01 -18.68
N SER A 184 -0.61 -3.55 -19.15
CA SER A 184 -0.82 -3.09 -20.52
C SER A 184 -0.06 -1.81 -20.88
N GLU A 185 0.18 -0.92 -19.91
CA GLU A 185 0.94 0.32 -20.10
C GLU A 185 2.46 0.10 -19.99
N GLN A 186 2.90 -1.09 -19.53
CA GLN A 186 4.32 -1.40 -19.27
C GLN A 186 5.13 -1.89 -20.48
N GLY A 187 4.52 -2.17 -21.63
CA GLY A 187 5.23 -2.42 -22.91
C GLY A 187 6.44 -3.38 -22.88
N GLY A 188 6.20 -4.67 -23.14
CA GLY A 188 7.05 -5.49 -24.04
C GLY A 188 8.35 -6.17 -23.53
N ASP A 189 9.12 -5.63 -22.57
CA ASP A 189 10.45 -6.23 -22.25
C ASP A 189 10.89 -6.13 -20.78
N THR A 190 10.00 -5.70 -19.88
CA THR A 190 10.34 -5.44 -18.46
C THR A 190 9.63 -6.38 -17.48
N THR A 191 9.11 -7.52 -17.97
CA THR A 191 8.35 -8.49 -17.17
C THR A 191 9.17 -9.10 -16.02
N MET A 192 10.49 -9.02 -16.05
CA MET A 192 11.37 -9.75 -15.13
C MET A 192 11.73 -9.03 -13.83
N TYR A 193 11.61 -7.70 -13.75
CA TYR A 193 12.03 -6.94 -12.55
C TYR A 193 10.94 -6.88 -11.47
N VAL A 194 9.68 -6.80 -11.88
CA VAL A 194 8.52 -6.77 -10.96
C VAL A 194 8.26 -8.15 -10.33
N VAL A 195 8.56 -9.23 -11.07
CA VAL A 195 8.50 -10.60 -10.53
C VAL A 195 9.39 -10.74 -9.29
N ALA A 196 10.51 -10.03 -9.17
CA ALA A 196 11.36 -10.13 -7.97
C ALA A 196 10.74 -9.49 -6.72
N ILE A 197 9.94 -8.43 -6.86
CA ILE A 197 9.22 -7.81 -5.74
C ILE A 197 7.90 -8.57 -5.44
N ALA A 198 7.25 -9.13 -6.46
CA ALA A 198 6.07 -9.98 -6.32
C ALA A 198 6.38 -11.40 -5.80
N ALA A 199 7.53 -11.99 -6.15
CA ALA A 199 7.91 -13.36 -5.79
C ALA A 199 8.50 -13.52 -4.39
N GLY A 200 8.79 -12.41 -3.68
CA GLY A 200 9.19 -12.44 -2.27
C GLY A 200 8.15 -13.06 -1.33
N LEU A 201 6.95 -13.34 -1.82
CA LEU A 201 5.89 -14.02 -1.07
C LEU A 201 5.47 -15.39 -1.65
N LEU A 202 6.12 -15.91 -2.70
CA LEU A 202 5.65 -17.16 -3.31
C LEU A 202 6.67 -18.30 -3.52
N ILE A 203 7.99 -18.13 -3.43
CA ILE A 203 8.89 -19.28 -3.69
C ILE A 203 10.11 -19.32 -2.76
N GLY A 204 10.16 -20.35 -1.92
CA GLY A 204 11.37 -20.76 -1.21
C GLY A 204 12.46 -21.20 -2.18
N ALA A 205 13.71 -20.82 -1.87
CA ALA A 205 14.97 -21.30 -2.46
C ALA A 205 15.11 -21.19 -3.99
N GLY A 206 15.89 -20.20 -4.48
CA GLY A 206 16.50 -20.36 -5.81
C GLY A 206 16.97 -19.15 -6.61
N ILE A 207 16.91 -17.90 -6.12
CA ILE A 207 17.25 -16.73 -6.97
C ILE A 207 18.30 -15.83 -6.31
N LEU A 208 19.47 -16.38 -5.97
CA LEU A 208 20.64 -15.59 -5.55
C LEU A 208 21.64 -15.34 -6.70
N GLY A 209 21.50 -16.00 -7.85
CA GLY A 209 22.47 -15.90 -8.94
C GLY A 209 22.27 -14.73 -9.92
N TRP A 210 21.06 -14.18 -10.03
CA TRP A 210 20.69 -13.42 -11.24
C TRP A 210 20.72 -11.89 -11.08
N VAL A 211 20.54 -11.37 -9.86
CA VAL A 211 20.59 -9.91 -9.58
C VAL A 211 21.98 -9.33 -9.88
N TRP A 212 23.05 -10.12 -9.75
CA TRP A 212 24.42 -9.69 -10.06
C TRP A 212 24.67 -9.41 -11.55
N ALA A 213 23.95 -10.12 -12.45
CA ALA A 213 24.15 -10.00 -13.90
C ALA A 213 23.60 -8.68 -14.48
N ILE A 214 22.63 -8.04 -13.83
CA ILE A 214 22.01 -6.80 -14.33
C ILE A 214 22.82 -5.56 -13.91
N ARG A 215 23.40 -5.55 -12.71
CA ARG A 215 24.29 -4.47 -12.25
C ARG A 215 25.55 -4.35 -13.10
N SER A 216 26.07 -5.45 -13.66
CA SER A 216 27.29 -5.44 -14.47
C SER A 216 27.09 -4.89 -15.90
N ARG A 217 25.88 -5.01 -16.47
CA ARG A 217 25.57 -4.44 -17.80
C ARG A 217 25.39 -2.92 -17.77
N ARG A 218 24.77 -2.35 -16.73
CA ARG A 218 24.62 -0.88 -16.60
C ARG A 218 25.95 -0.13 -16.41
N ARG A 219 26.98 -0.77 -15.85
CA ARG A 219 28.32 -0.16 -15.75
C ARG A 219 29.08 -0.09 -17.08
N ARG A 220 28.77 -0.94 -18.06
CA ARG A 220 29.45 -0.95 -19.36
C ARG A 220 28.91 0.09 -20.34
N SER A 221 27.66 0.53 -20.18
CA SER A 221 27.03 1.54 -21.05
C SER A 221 27.26 2.98 -20.61
N ALA A 222 27.85 3.21 -19.43
CA ALA A 222 28.16 4.55 -18.91
C ALA A 222 29.61 5.00 -19.23
N THR A 223 30.37 4.20 -19.97
CA THR A 223 31.77 4.45 -20.32
C THR A 223 32.06 4.29 -21.81
N SER A 224 31.08 4.53 -22.68
CA SER A 224 31.26 4.56 -24.15
C SER A 224 30.84 5.90 -24.73
#